data_AF-A0A2E1J0P3-F1
#
_entry.id   AF-A0A2E1J0P3-F1
#
_cell.length_a   1.000
_cell.length_b   1.000
_cell.length_c   1.000
_cell.angle_alpha   90.00
_cell.angle_beta   90.00
_cell.angle_gamma   90.00
#
_symmetry.space_group_name_H-M   'P 1'
#
loop_
_entity.id
_entity.type
_entity.pdbx_description
1 polymer ?
#
loop_
_entity_poly.entity_id
_entity_poly.type
_entity_poly.pdbx_seq_one_letter_code
_entity_poly.pdbx_strand_id
1 'polypeptide(L)'
;KLTAFDINDDGSLSNRRVWADLANIEKDYRPVPDGICFDEENAIWMASPSTNEVLRIKEGGIILDKIDVQTNAYACVLGGKNRKTLFVCTSGGSDMQSCIKKKEGRIESFQVDIPGAGIP
;
A
#
# COMPACT_ATOMS: atom_id res chain seq x y z
N LYS A 1 -4.80 3.38 9.97
CA LYS A 1 -3.81 2.88 10.95
C LYS A 1 -3.24 1.57 10.42
N LEU A 2 -1.92 1.38 10.53
CA LEU A 2 -1.25 0.08 10.33
C LEU A 2 -0.92 -0.51 11.70
N THR A 3 -1.08 -1.83 11.85
CA THR A 3 -0.87 -2.56 13.11
C THR A 3 0.15 -3.66 12.88
N ALA A 4 1.14 -3.76 13.76
CA ALA A 4 2.11 -4.85 13.75
C ALA A 4 1.85 -5.83 14.89
N PHE A 5 2.29 -7.06 14.67
CA PHE A 5 2.28 -8.17 15.61
C PHE A 5 3.63 -8.86 15.53
N ASP A 6 4.04 -9.50 16.61
CA ASP A 6 5.11 -10.49 16.55
C ASP A 6 4.49 -11.84 16.20
N ILE A 7 5.16 -12.59 15.32
CA ILE A 7 4.74 -13.94 14.90
C ILE A 7 5.59 -14.93 15.69
N ASN A 8 4.95 -15.71 16.56
CA ASN A 8 5.62 -16.74 17.36
C ASN A 8 5.91 -17.98 16.51
N ASP A 9 6.78 -18.88 16.99
CA ASP A 9 7.15 -20.11 16.28
C ASP A 9 5.97 -21.05 15.96
N ASP A 10 4.89 -20.97 16.75
CA ASP A 10 3.64 -21.71 16.54
C ASP A 10 2.65 -21.00 15.58
N GLY A 11 3.06 -19.86 15.00
CA GLY A 11 2.25 -19.02 14.12
C GLY A 11 1.25 -18.13 14.85
N SER A 12 1.17 -18.17 16.18
CA SER A 12 0.31 -17.27 16.95
C SER A 12 0.83 -15.83 16.90
N LEU A 13 -0.09 -14.87 17.00
CA LEU A 13 0.23 -13.45 16.97
C LEU A 13 0.25 -12.88 18.39
N SER A 14 1.33 -12.19 18.74
CA SER A 14 1.48 -11.51 20.03
C SER A 14 1.90 -10.05 19.85
N ASN A 15 2.01 -9.31 20.96
CA ASN A 15 2.54 -7.94 20.99
C ASN A 15 1.91 -6.98 19.95
N ARG A 16 0.57 -6.97 19.89
CA ARG A 16 -0.19 -6.07 19.01
C ARG A 16 0.16 -4.62 19.30
N ARG A 17 0.71 -3.91 18.32
CA ARG A 17 1.11 -2.50 18.44
C ARG A 17 0.72 -1.69 17.22
N VAL A 18 0.60 -0.37 17.40
CA VAL A 18 0.47 0.55 16.27
C VAL A 18 1.81 0.62 15.55
N TRP A 19 1.83 0.28 14.27
CA TRP A 19 3.02 0.43 13.42
C TRP A 19 3.07 1.83 12.80
N ALA A 20 1.92 2.34 12.35
CA ALA A 20 1.76 3.72 11.90
C ALA A 20 0.34 4.25 12.17
N ASP A 21 0.25 5.46 12.70
CA ASP A 21 -1.02 6.17 12.85
C ASP A 21 -1.28 7.11 11.67
N LEU A 22 -1.96 6.59 10.66
CA LEU A 22 -2.33 7.34 9.45
C LEU A 22 -3.31 8.49 9.72
N ALA A 23 -4.00 8.49 10.86
CA ALA A 23 -4.90 9.58 11.23
C ALA A 23 -4.13 10.82 11.70
N ASN A 24 -2.81 10.77 11.88
CA ASN A 24 -2.01 11.91 12.31
C ASN A 24 -0.80 12.13 11.39
N ILE A 25 -0.79 11.51 10.21
CA ILE A 25 0.37 11.50 9.32
C ILE A 25 0.66 12.88 8.74
N GLU A 26 -0.38 13.60 8.33
CA GLU A 26 -0.34 15.00 7.91
C GLU A 26 -1.68 15.68 8.29
N LYS A 27 -1.68 17.01 8.37
CA LYS A 27 -2.88 17.80 8.66
C LYS A 27 -3.82 17.77 7.44
N ASP A 28 -5.13 17.60 7.69
CA ASP A 28 -6.18 17.59 6.65
C ASP A 28 -6.00 16.53 5.54
N TYR A 29 -5.12 15.56 5.77
CA TYR A 29 -4.82 14.46 4.87
C TYR A 29 -5.03 13.13 5.60
N ARG A 30 -5.84 12.24 4.99
CA ARG A 30 -6.34 11.00 5.61
C ARG A 30 -6.32 9.86 4.59
N PRO A 31 -5.15 9.26 4.34
CA PRO A 31 -5.07 8.07 3.50
C PRO A 31 -5.72 6.88 4.21
N VAL A 32 -6.51 6.12 3.46
CA VAL A 32 -7.16 4.89 3.95
C VAL A 32 -6.33 3.71 3.46
N PRO A 33 -5.79 2.86 4.35
CA PRO A 33 -4.97 1.73 3.93
C PRO A 33 -5.85 0.64 3.31
N ASP A 34 -5.42 0.10 2.18
CA ASP A 34 -5.96 -1.14 1.60
C ASP A 34 -4.82 -2.17 1.46
N GLY A 35 -4.51 -2.65 0.26
CA GLY A 35 -3.40 -3.58 0.02
C GLY A 35 -2.02 -2.95 0.24
N ILE A 36 -1.10 -3.76 0.79
CA ILE A 36 0.25 -3.34 1.18
C ILE A 36 1.31 -4.37 0.79
N CYS A 37 2.57 -3.94 0.61
CA CYS A 37 3.73 -4.83 0.52
C CYS A 37 4.99 -4.19 1.15
N PHE A 38 5.98 -5.00 1.50
CA PHE A 38 7.28 -4.52 2.01
C PHE A 38 8.31 -4.33 0.90
N ASP A 39 9.21 -3.38 1.11
CA ASP A 39 10.48 -3.27 0.39
C ASP A 39 11.68 -3.71 1.25
N GLU A 40 12.86 -3.83 0.63
CA GLU A 40 14.10 -4.29 1.27
C GLU A 40 14.61 -3.37 2.39
N GLU A 41 14.11 -2.14 2.49
CA GLU A 41 14.42 -1.21 3.60
C GLU A 41 13.40 -1.31 4.75
N ASN A 42 12.51 -2.30 4.71
CA ASN A 42 11.41 -2.50 5.66
C ASN A 42 10.40 -1.34 5.67
N ALA A 43 10.30 -0.58 4.57
CA ALA A 43 9.20 0.34 4.37
C ALA A 43 8.00 -0.39 3.76
N ILE A 44 6.80 0.10 4.07
CA ILE A 44 5.54 -0.41 3.52
C ILE A 44 5.14 0.47 2.35
N TRP A 45 4.93 -0.13 1.19
CA TRP A 45 4.11 0.44 0.13
C TRP A 45 2.64 0.15 0.44
N MET A 46 1.81 1.19 0.45
CA MET A 46 0.42 1.13 0.85
C MET A 46 -0.47 1.84 -0.16
N ALA A 47 -1.37 1.08 -0.78
CA ALA A 47 -2.41 1.65 -1.64
C ALA A 47 -3.43 2.44 -0.80
N SER A 48 -3.84 3.61 -1.32
CA SER A 48 -4.83 4.48 -0.69
C SER A 48 -5.95 4.82 -1.68
N PRO A 49 -7.11 4.12 -1.59
CA PRO A 49 -8.25 4.43 -2.44
C PRO A 49 -8.78 5.84 -2.23
N SER A 50 -8.70 6.37 -1.00
CA SER A 50 -9.26 7.69 -0.65
C SER A 50 -8.48 8.87 -1.20
N THR A 51 -7.20 8.67 -1.52
CA THR A 51 -6.31 9.75 -1.97
C THR A 51 -5.77 9.53 -3.39
N ASN A 52 -6.09 8.40 -4.03
CA ASN A 52 -5.59 8.02 -5.37
C ASN A 52 -4.06 7.97 -5.42
N GLU A 53 -3.45 7.43 -4.37
CA GLU A 53 -2.00 7.36 -4.23
C GLU A 53 -1.58 5.96 -3.76
N VAL A 54 -0.31 5.64 -4.00
CA VAL A 54 0.42 4.63 -3.22
C VAL A 54 1.50 5.34 -2.41
N LEU A 55 1.50 5.11 -1.10
CA LEU A 55 2.44 5.72 -0.17
C LEU A 55 3.53 4.74 0.21
N ARG A 56 4.78 5.18 0.19
CA ARG A 56 5.89 4.47 0.83
C ARG A 56 6.06 5.02 2.24
N ILE A 57 5.85 4.20 3.25
CA ILE A 57 5.79 4.61 4.65
C ILE A 57 6.82 3.83 5.45
N LYS A 58 7.55 4.50 6.36
CA LYS A 58 8.38 3.87 7.39
C LYS A 58 7.62 3.75 8.72
N GLU A 59 8.06 2.82 9.57
CA GLU A 59 7.49 2.65 10.92
C GLU A 59 7.41 3.99 11.67
N GLY A 60 6.33 4.18 12.42
CA GLY A 60 5.96 5.46 13.03
C GLY A 60 5.07 6.32 12.13
N GLY A 61 4.86 5.94 10.86
CA GLY A 61 4.03 6.70 9.92
C GLY A 61 4.79 7.80 9.20
N ILE A 62 6.09 7.64 8.95
CA ILE A 62 6.88 8.62 8.20
C ILE A 62 6.69 8.33 6.70
N ILE A 63 6.11 9.28 5.96
CA ILE A 63 6.02 9.16 4.49
C ILE A 63 7.40 9.39 3.89
N LEU A 64 7.88 8.41 3.14
CA LEU A 64 9.13 8.45 2.39
C LEU A 64 8.90 8.80 0.92
N ASP A 65 7.76 8.41 0.36
CA ASP A 65 7.41 8.66 -1.04
C ASP A 65 5.89 8.62 -1.26
N LYS A 66 5.43 9.26 -2.34
CA LYS A 66 4.03 9.27 -2.80
C LYS A 66 3.99 9.11 -4.32
N ILE A 67 3.23 8.13 -4.80
CA ILE A 67 2.99 7.93 -6.24
C ILE A 67 1.51 8.13 -6.53
N ASP A 68 1.19 9.12 -7.34
CA ASP A 68 -0.16 9.35 -7.85
C ASP A 68 -0.55 8.26 -8.86
N VAL A 69 -1.80 7.83 -8.78
CA VAL A 69 -2.43 6.94 -9.77
C VAL A 69 -3.65 7.60 -10.42
N GLN A 70 -4.11 7.06 -11.54
CA GLN A 70 -5.19 7.68 -12.30
C GLN A 70 -6.55 7.61 -11.61
N THR A 71 -6.79 6.59 -10.78
CA THR A 71 -8.05 6.35 -10.08
C THR A 71 -7.78 5.86 -8.65
N ASN A 72 -8.74 5.19 -7.98
CA ASN A 72 -8.53 4.72 -6.62
C ASN A 72 -7.56 3.51 -6.61
N ALA A 73 -6.51 3.55 -5.78
CA ALA A 73 -5.57 2.45 -5.62
C ALA A 73 -6.03 1.45 -4.54
N TYR A 74 -6.12 0.17 -4.87
CA TYR A 74 -6.64 -0.87 -3.95
C TYR A 74 -5.58 -1.85 -3.46
N ALA A 75 -4.59 -2.17 -4.29
CA ALA A 75 -3.51 -3.07 -3.90
C ALA A 75 -2.23 -2.73 -4.64
N CYS A 76 -1.08 -3.02 -4.04
CA CYS A 76 0.20 -2.84 -4.68
C CYS A 76 1.18 -3.97 -4.32
N VAL A 77 2.08 -4.29 -5.25
CA VAL A 77 3.18 -5.24 -5.02
C VAL A 77 4.40 -4.85 -5.83
N LEU A 78 5.59 -5.02 -5.25
CA LEU A 78 6.85 -4.89 -5.96
C LEU A 78 7.19 -6.19 -6.68
N GLY A 79 7.53 -6.09 -7.97
CA GLY A 79 7.77 -7.21 -8.86
C GLY A 79 8.73 -6.88 -10.00
N GLY A 80 8.70 -7.70 -11.06
CA GLY A 80 9.66 -7.64 -12.15
C GLY A 80 11.01 -8.29 -11.79
N LYS A 81 11.93 -8.37 -12.76
CA LYS A 81 13.19 -9.12 -12.64
C LYS A 81 14.08 -8.66 -11.49
N ASN A 82 14.10 -7.36 -11.20
CA ASN A 82 14.87 -6.74 -10.14
C ASN A 82 14.00 -6.32 -8.94
N ARG A 83 12.72 -6.72 -8.91
CA ARG A 83 11.76 -6.34 -7.85
C ARG A 83 11.55 -4.82 -7.70
N LYS A 84 11.88 -4.02 -8.72
CA LYS A 84 11.76 -2.54 -8.72
C LYS A 84 10.60 -2.00 -9.57
N THR A 85 9.71 -2.88 -10.02
CA THR A 85 8.46 -2.45 -10.65
C THR A 85 7.34 -2.54 -9.62
N LEU A 86 6.80 -1.40 -9.21
CA LEU A 86 5.60 -1.34 -8.38
C LEU A 86 4.37 -1.52 -9.28
N PHE A 87 3.65 -2.62 -9.13
CA PHE A 87 2.37 -2.85 -9.78
C PHE A 87 1.24 -2.42 -8.85
N VAL A 88 0.23 -1.73 -9.38
CA VAL A 88 -0.89 -1.18 -8.60
C VAL A 88 -2.22 -1.54 -9.28
N CYS A 89 -3.12 -2.14 -8.51
CA CYS A 89 -4.50 -2.36 -8.93
C CYS A 89 -5.31 -1.08 -8.72
N THR A 90 -5.86 -0.51 -9.79
CA THR A 90 -6.65 0.73 -9.73
C THR A 90 -8.02 0.56 -10.38
N SER A 91 -9.02 1.29 -9.88
CA SER A 91 -10.37 1.36 -10.45
C SER A 91 -11.09 2.62 -9.95
N GLY A 92 -11.95 3.24 -10.76
CA GLY A 92 -12.75 4.42 -10.33
C GLY A 92 -13.93 4.10 -9.40
N GLY A 93 -13.89 2.97 -8.71
CA GLY A 93 -14.89 2.51 -7.75
C GLY A 93 -14.74 1.02 -7.43
N SER A 94 -15.29 0.59 -6.29
CA SER A 94 -15.29 -0.80 -5.83
C SER A 94 -16.70 -1.36 -5.61
N ASP A 95 -17.74 -0.52 -5.64
CA ASP A 95 -19.12 -0.99 -5.55
C ASP A 95 -19.54 -1.70 -6.85
N MET A 96 -20.41 -2.69 -6.72
CA MET A 96 -20.84 -3.53 -7.85
C MET A 96 -21.41 -2.71 -9.02
N GLN A 97 -22.19 -1.66 -8.73
CA GLN A 97 -22.84 -0.87 -9.77
C GLN A 97 -21.82 -0.05 -10.56
N SER A 98 -20.87 0.61 -9.89
CA SER A 98 -19.81 1.35 -10.57
C SER A 98 -18.87 0.43 -11.33
N CYS A 99 -18.50 -0.73 -10.78
CA CYS A 99 -17.66 -1.71 -11.46
C CYS A 99 -18.28 -2.22 -12.77
N ILE A 100 -19.57 -2.56 -12.77
CA ILE A 100 -20.29 -3.01 -13.98
C ILE A 100 -20.38 -1.89 -15.02
N LYS A 101 -20.65 -0.66 -14.57
CA LYS A 101 -20.90 0.48 -15.45
C LYS A 101 -19.62 1.06 -16.05
N LYS A 102 -18.61 1.35 -15.22
CA LYS A 102 -17.42 2.10 -15.60
C LYS A 102 -16.36 1.23 -16.25
N LYS A 103 -16.15 0.00 -15.73
CA LYS A 103 -15.11 -0.95 -16.20
C LYS A 103 -13.73 -0.30 -16.31
N GLU A 104 -13.39 0.52 -15.32
CA GLU A 104 -12.15 1.32 -15.26
C GLU A 104 -10.97 0.58 -14.60
N GLY A 105 -11.13 -0.72 -14.30
CA GLY A 105 -10.08 -1.54 -13.69
C GLY A 105 -8.81 -1.56 -14.54
N ARG A 106 -7.67 -1.22 -13.92
CA ARG A 106 -6.35 -1.21 -14.55
C ARG A 106 -5.27 -1.78 -13.62
N ILE A 107 -4.19 -2.22 -14.24
CA ILE A 107 -2.89 -2.36 -13.57
C ILE A 107 -2.03 -1.20 -14.04
N GLU A 108 -1.65 -0.33 -13.11
CA GLU A 108 -0.65 0.71 -13.33
C GLU A 108 0.70 0.19 -12.84
N SER A 109 1.80 0.63 -13.46
CA SER A 109 3.14 0.15 -13.12
C SER A 109 4.14 1.30 -13.10
N PHE A 110 4.94 1.36 -12.04
CA PHE A 110 5.93 2.42 -11.81
C PHE A 110 7.30 1.81 -11.55
N GLN A 111 8.37 2.47 -12.00
CA GLN A 111 9.72 2.13 -11.58
C GLN A 111 10.01 2.82 -10.24
N VAL A 112 10.59 2.09 -9.29
CA VAL A 112 11.00 2.61 -7.99
C VAL A 112 12.44 2.23 -7.68
N ASP A 113 13.06 2.89 -6.71
CA ASP A 113 14.47 2.68 -6.41
C ASP A 113 14.74 1.48 -5.51
N ILE A 114 13.81 1.16 -4.60
CA ILE A 114 14.00 0.13 -3.57
C ILE A 114 13.30 -1.17 -3.98
N PRO A 115 14.02 -2.29 -4.06
CA PRO A 115 13.41 -3.57 -4.42
C PRO A 115 12.40 -4.08 -3.38
N GLY A 116 11.45 -4.90 -3.83
CA GLY A 116 10.49 -5.58 -2.97
C GLY A 116 11.12 -6.67 -2.11
N ALA A 117 10.74 -6.72 -0.84
CA ALA A 117 11.13 -7.79 0.08
C ALA A 117 10.18 -8.99 -0.01
N GLY A 118 10.63 -10.12 0.52
CA GLY A 118 9.85 -11.36 0.60
C GLY A 118 9.48 -11.96 -0.76
N ILE A 119 8.54 -12.90 -0.72
CA ILE A 119 7.95 -13.55 -1.90
C ILE A 119 6.59 -12.86 -2.15
N PRO A 120 6.26 -12.49 -3.41
CA PRO A 120 4.95 -11.92 -3.75
C PRO A 120 3.83 -12.94 -3.61
#